data_AF-A0A448V4G6-F1
#
_entry.id   AF-A0A448V4G6-F1
#
_cell.length_a   1.000
_cell.length_b   1.000
_cell.length_c   1.000
_cell.angle_alpha   90.00
_cell.angle_beta   90.00
_cell.angle_gamma   90.00
#
_symmetry.space_group_name_H-M   'P 1'
#
loop_
_entity.id
_entity.type
_entity.pdbx_description
1 polymer ?
#
loop_
_entity_poly.entity_id
_entity_poly.type
_entity_poly.pdbx_seq_one_letter_code
_entity_poly.pdbx_strand_id
1 'polypeptide(L)'
;MGALRDVSLKQARELATGWRSVLREGRDPIKEREKQKREAMRNLHYLKDIALETFESCKAELKGDGKNGVWFLHLKLHILPQLGCLPVSEITQTDIRKVLAPIWHTKAKTAEKALIRLNLCLKHAAALGLDVDLQATVKALLGKQRHKTQNRPAMDWRNVPAFYQTL
;
A
#
# COMPACT_ATOMS: atom_id res chain seq x y z
N MET A 1 -14.94 -1.33 -25.46
CA MET A 1 -15.22 -0.83 -26.82
C MET A 1 -15.37 0.68 -26.72
N GLY A 2 -14.31 1.46 -26.98
CA GLY A 2 -14.37 2.92 -27.02
C GLY A 2 -14.96 3.42 -28.34
N ALA A 3 -15.69 4.52 -28.32
CA ALA A 3 -16.36 5.06 -29.50
C ALA A 3 -15.34 5.54 -30.54
N LEU A 4 -15.68 5.41 -31.82
CA LEU A 4 -14.87 5.82 -32.99
C LEU A 4 -14.51 7.33 -33.05
N ARG A 5 -14.81 8.10 -31.99
CA ARG A 5 -14.65 9.56 -31.88
C ARG A 5 -13.58 10.02 -30.88
N ASP A 6 -13.00 9.12 -30.08
CA ASP A 6 -12.02 9.51 -29.04
C ASP A 6 -10.64 9.86 -29.62
N VAL A 7 -10.37 9.48 -30.88
CA VAL A 7 -9.11 9.80 -31.58
C VAL A 7 -9.45 10.34 -32.95
N SER A 8 -9.03 11.58 -33.25
CA SER A 8 -9.23 12.15 -34.58
C SER A 8 -8.47 11.32 -35.64
N LEU A 9 -9.00 11.26 -36.87
CA LEU A 9 -8.32 10.61 -38.01
C LEU A 9 -6.88 11.15 -38.21
N LYS A 10 -6.66 12.42 -37.86
CA LYS A 10 -5.33 13.05 -37.88
C LYS A 10 -4.40 12.43 -36.84
N GLN A 11 -4.81 12.36 -35.57
CA GLN A 11 -4.02 11.75 -34.49
C GLN A 11 -3.76 10.26 -34.75
N ALA A 12 -4.73 9.52 -35.31
CA ALA A 12 -4.55 8.12 -35.67
C ALA A 12 -3.47 7.94 -36.75
N ARG A 13 -3.44 8.83 -37.77
CA ARG A 13 -2.41 8.83 -38.80
C ARG A 13 -1.03 9.18 -38.24
N GLU A 14 -0.95 10.19 -37.40
CA GLU A 14 0.30 10.64 -36.75
C GLU A 14 0.91 9.53 -35.87
N LEU A 15 0.10 8.89 -35.02
CA LEU A 15 0.53 7.75 -34.21
C LEU A 15 0.99 6.58 -35.09
N ALA A 16 0.26 6.28 -36.17
CA ALA A 16 0.64 5.21 -37.09
C ALA A 16 1.97 5.51 -37.81
N THR A 17 2.22 6.76 -38.22
CA THR A 17 3.51 7.16 -38.78
C THR A 17 4.65 7.06 -37.76
N GLY A 18 4.41 7.43 -36.50
CA GLY A 18 5.40 7.31 -35.43
C GLY A 18 5.80 5.85 -35.14
N TRP A 19 4.84 4.93 -35.08
CA TRP A 19 5.19 3.50 -34.89
C TRP A 19 5.86 2.88 -36.12
N ARG A 20 5.58 3.38 -37.33
CA ARG A 20 6.29 2.95 -38.55
C ARG A 20 7.72 3.48 -38.62
N SER A 21 8.02 4.65 -38.05
CA SER A 21 9.42 5.13 -37.98
C SER A 21 10.24 4.29 -37.01
N VAL A 22 9.67 3.89 -35.86
CA VAL A 22 10.30 2.96 -34.90
C VAL A 22 10.64 1.61 -35.55
N LEU A 23 9.74 1.08 -36.39
CA LEU A 23 10.02 -0.11 -37.22
C LEU A 23 11.16 0.10 -38.21
N ARG A 24 11.23 1.27 -38.86
CA ARG A 24 12.31 1.62 -39.82
C ARG A 24 13.66 1.77 -39.13
N GLU A 25 13.68 2.16 -37.87
CA GLU A 25 14.88 2.20 -37.02
C GLU A 25 15.31 0.80 -36.51
N GLY A 26 14.63 -0.27 -36.95
CA GLY A 26 14.97 -1.65 -36.61
C GLY A 26 14.52 -2.09 -35.21
N ARG A 27 13.66 -1.31 -34.55
CA ARG A 27 13.11 -1.63 -33.21
C ARG A 27 11.70 -2.18 -33.34
N ASP A 28 11.39 -3.18 -32.52
CA ASP A 28 10.05 -3.78 -32.48
C ASP A 28 9.08 -2.88 -31.69
N PRO A 29 8.01 -2.34 -32.30
CA PRO A 29 7.05 -1.45 -31.64
C PRO A 29 6.38 -2.05 -30.41
N ILE A 30 6.21 -3.37 -30.37
CA ILE A 30 5.60 -4.05 -29.23
C ILE A 30 6.57 -4.02 -28.05
N LYS A 31 7.84 -4.36 -28.30
CA LYS A 31 8.88 -4.32 -27.27
C LYS A 31 9.16 -2.89 -26.81
N GLU A 32 9.12 -1.90 -27.70
CA GLU A 32 9.31 -0.50 -27.33
C GLU A 32 8.13 0.02 -26.50
N ARG A 33 6.87 -0.36 -26.82
CA ARG A 33 5.71 -0.07 -25.96
C ARG A 33 5.82 -0.73 -24.59
N GLU A 34 6.26 -1.99 -24.53
CA GLU A 34 6.47 -2.69 -23.26
C GLU A 34 7.61 -2.08 -22.45
N LYS A 35 8.67 -1.60 -23.11
CA LYS A 35 9.79 -0.91 -22.49
C LYS A 35 9.35 0.45 -21.95
N GLN A 36 8.63 1.25 -22.74
CA GLN A 36 8.04 2.51 -22.29
C GLN A 36 7.08 2.32 -21.11
N LYS A 37 6.24 1.27 -21.16
CA LYS A 37 5.40 0.88 -20.02
C LYS A 37 6.22 0.49 -18.80
N ARG A 38 7.31 -0.26 -18.96
CA ARG A 38 8.23 -0.65 -17.88
C ARG A 38 9.02 0.52 -17.31
N GLU A 39 9.44 1.46 -18.14
CA GLU A 39 10.16 2.68 -17.74
C GLU A 39 9.22 3.66 -17.03
N ALA A 40 8.00 3.84 -17.54
CA ALA A 40 6.94 4.57 -16.83
C ALA A 40 6.65 3.91 -15.47
N MET A 41 6.54 2.58 -15.44
CA MET A 41 6.38 1.81 -14.20
C MET A 41 7.59 1.87 -13.25
N ARG A 42 8.81 2.19 -13.73
CA ARG A 42 10.00 2.38 -12.87
C ARG A 42 10.00 3.73 -12.16
N ASN A 43 9.40 4.74 -12.78
CA ASN A 43 9.24 6.07 -12.17
C ASN A 43 8.04 6.12 -11.21
N LEU A 44 7.19 5.09 -11.20
CA LEU A 44 6.11 4.95 -10.25
C LEU A 44 6.63 4.39 -8.93
N HIS A 45 6.65 5.23 -7.90
CA HIS A 45 6.94 4.81 -6.55
C HIS A 45 5.77 3.99 -6.00
N TYR A 46 5.89 2.67 -6.05
CA TYR A 46 4.89 1.75 -5.53
C TYR A 46 4.84 1.79 -4.01
N LEU A 47 3.65 1.52 -3.45
CA LEU A 47 3.47 1.45 -2.00
C LEU A 47 4.40 0.44 -1.33
N LYS A 48 4.65 -0.71 -1.99
CA LYS A 48 5.54 -1.74 -1.44
C LYS A 48 6.97 -1.22 -1.23
N ASP A 49 7.47 -0.38 -2.14
CA ASP A 49 8.84 0.11 -2.14
C ASP A 49 8.96 1.22 -1.09
N ILE A 50 8.01 2.16 -1.10
CA ILE A 50 7.92 3.20 -0.07
C ILE A 50 7.77 2.57 1.32
N ALA A 51 6.96 1.52 1.49
CA ALA A 51 6.77 0.86 2.78
C ALA A 51 8.07 0.24 3.33
N LEU A 52 8.96 -0.24 2.46
CA LEU A 52 10.27 -0.75 2.86
C LEU A 52 11.21 0.41 3.23
N GLU A 53 11.25 1.47 2.43
CA GLU A 53 12.02 2.67 2.75
C GLU A 53 11.58 3.28 4.08
N THR A 54 10.27 3.41 4.30
CA THR A 54 9.74 3.91 5.58
C THR A 54 10.18 3.05 6.75
N PHE A 55 10.19 1.74 6.56
CA PHE A 55 10.61 0.82 7.62
C PHE A 55 12.09 0.99 7.96
N GLU A 56 12.96 1.13 6.96
CA GLU A 56 14.39 1.38 7.18
C GLU A 56 14.62 2.74 7.85
N SER A 57 13.89 3.79 7.48
CA SER A 57 13.98 5.09 8.15
C SER A 57 13.53 5.05 9.61
N CYS A 58 12.46 4.31 9.92
CA CYS A 58 11.93 4.20 11.29
C CYS A 58 12.68 3.17 12.15
N LYS A 59 13.57 2.37 11.58
CA LYS A 59 14.20 1.22 12.22
C LYS A 59 14.89 1.59 13.54
N ALA A 60 15.63 2.70 13.55
CA ALA A 60 16.34 3.21 14.72
C ALA A 60 15.40 3.62 15.87
N GLU A 61 14.16 4.00 15.59
CA GLU A 61 13.16 4.36 16.59
C GLU A 61 12.43 3.12 17.16
N LEU A 62 12.51 1.99 16.46
CA LEU A 62 11.83 0.76 16.87
C LEU A 62 12.65 -0.02 17.89
N LYS A 63 11.95 -0.60 18.87
CA LYS A 63 12.58 -1.47 19.86
C LYS A 63 13.33 -2.62 19.18
N GLY A 64 14.63 -2.68 19.40
CA GLY A 64 15.52 -3.69 18.83
C GLY A 64 15.54 -3.67 17.30
N ASP A 65 15.55 -2.49 16.70
CA ASP A 65 15.62 -2.27 15.24
C ASP A 65 14.45 -2.91 14.47
N GLY A 66 13.33 -3.14 15.15
CA GLY A 66 12.19 -3.85 14.56
C GLY A 66 12.49 -5.30 14.19
N LYS A 67 13.55 -5.94 14.74
CA LYS A 67 13.95 -7.34 14.47
C LYS A 67 12.82 -8.35 14.61
N ASN A 68 11.86 -8.07 15.50
CA ASN A 68 10.70 -8.92 15.71
C ASN A 68 9.68 -8.87 14.56
N GLY A 69 9.86 -8.01 13.56
CA GLY A 69 9.00 -7.89 12.37
C GLY A 69 7.59 -7.37 12.64
N VAL A 70 7.20 -7.18 13.91
CA VAL A 70 5.83 -6.83 14.34
C VAL A 70 5.34 -5.54 13.69
N TRP A 71 6.25 -4.58 13.47
CA TRP A 71 5.89 -3.33 12.82
C TRP A 71 5.46 -3.58 11.37
N PHE A 72 6.31 -4.22 10.57
CA PHE A 72 6.06 -4.47 9.16
C PHE A 72 4.94 -5.50 8.92
N LEU A 73 4.71 -6.41 9.87
CA LEU A 73 3.74 -7.50 9.76
C LEU A 73 2.32 -7.02 9.41
N HIS A 74 1.88 -5.89 9.97
CA HIS A 74 0.53 -5.38 9.74
C HIS A 74 0.35 -4.84 8.32
N LEU A 75 1.37 -4.16 7.78
CA LEU A 75 1.40 -3.73 6.39
C LEU A 75 1.43 -4.95 5.46
N LYS A 76 2.31 -5.92 5.76
CA LYS A 76 2.50 -7.13 4.95
C LYS A 76 1.27 -8.01 4.85
N LEU A 77 0.52 -8.20 5.94
CA LEU A 77 -0.62 -9.12 5.96
C LEU A 77 -1.90 -8.49 5.41
N HIS A 78 -2.11 -7.19 5.62
CA HIS A 78 -3.40 -6.57 5.36
C HIS A 78 -3.40 -5.56 4.23
N ILE A 79 -2.31 -4.83 4.01
CA ILE A 79 -2.28 -3.68 3.09
C ILE A 79 -1.57 -4.04 1.77
N LEU A 80 -0.33 -4.53 1.87
CA LEU A 80 0.51 -4.84 0.72
C LEU A 80 -0.11 -5.86 -0.26
N PRO A 81 -0.91 -6.87 0.16
CA PRO A 81 -1.49 -7.82 -0.79
C PRO A 81 -2.44 -7.18 -1.82
N GLN A 82 -3.07 -6.05 -1.47
CA GLN A 82 -4.03 -5.37 -2.34
C GLN A 82 -3.50 -4.05 -2.88
N LEU A 83 -2.85 -3.24 -2.04
CA LEU A 83 -2.37 -1.90 -2.43
C LEU A 83 -0.88 -1.86 -2.80
N GLY A 84 -0.13 -2.94 -2.57
CA GLY A 84 1.33 -2.94 -2.74
C GLY A 84 1.79 -2.71 -4.18
N CYS A 85 0.97 -3.08 -5.16
CA CYS A 85 1.26 -2.90 -6.59
C CYS A 85 0.70 -1.60 -7.17
N LEU A 86 0.10 -0.73 -6.34
CA LEU A 86 -0.37 0.57 -6.77
C LEU A 86 0.70 1.65 -6.48
N PRO A 87 0.86 2.63 -7.38
CA PRO A 87 1.66 3.81 -7.08
C PRO A 87 1.00 4.60 -5.96
N VAL A 88 1.82 5.21 -5.10
CA VAL A 88 1.30 5.89 -3.91
C VAL A 88 0.41 7.09 -4.24
N SER A 89 0.61 7.72 -5.40
CA SER A 89 -0.22 8.80 -5.90
C SER A 89 -1.64 8.40 -6.30
N GLU A 90 -1.87 7.12 -6.63
CA GLU A 90 -3.20 6.63 -7.03
C GLU A 90 -4.01 6.06 -5.85
N ILE A 91 -3.42 6.00 -4.65
CA ILE A 91 -4.10 5.43 -3.49
C ILE A 91 -5.20 6.36 -3.02
N THR A 92 -6.46 5.92 -3.16
CA THR A 92 -7.62 6.67 -2.70
C THR A 92 -8.12 6.20 -1.34
N GLN A 93 -8.89 7.07 -0.66
CA GLN A 93 -9.59 6.72 0.58
C GLN A 93 -10.53 5.50 0.42
N THR A 94 -11.11 5.33 -0.77
CA THR A 94 -12.01 4.21 -1.09
C THR A 94 -11.27 2.88 -1.12
N ASP A 95 -10.03 2.86 -1.62
CA ASP A 95 -9.23 1.64 -1.70
C ASP A 95 -8.75 1.23 -0.30
N ILE A 96 -8.34 2.19 0.52
CA ILE A 96 -8.03 1.97 1.94
C ILE A 96 -9.25 1.39 2.68
N ARG A 97 -10.45 1.92 2.42
CA ARG A 97 -11.70 1.39 3.00
C ARG A 97 -11.93 -0.07 2.59
N LYS A 98 -11.80 -0.41 1.30
CA LYS A 98 -12.02 -1.79 0.81
C LYS A 98 -11.10 -2.79 1.52
N VAL A 99 -9.84 -2.41 1.71
CA VAL A 99 -8.82 -3.22 2.35
C VAL A 99 -9.11 -3.43 3.85
N LEU A 100 -9.46 -2.35 4.56
CA LEU A 100 -9.61 -2.39 6.02
C LEU A 100 -11.00 -2.81 6.49
N ALA A 101 -12.05 -2.65 5.67
CA ALA A 101 -13.43 -3.03 6.00
C ALA A 101 -13.58 -4.44 6.62
N PRO A 102 -12.98 -5.53 6.06
CA PRO A 102 -13.15 -6.87 6.61
C PRO A 102 -12.53 -7.06 8.00
N ILE A 103 -11.48 -6.30 8.32
CA ILE A 103 -10.77 -6.38 9.61
C ILE A 103 -11.18 -5.29 10.60
N TRP A 104 -11.93 -4.28 10.16
CA TRP A 104 -12.21 -3.06 10.92
C TRP A 104 -12.92 -3.32 12.24
N HIS A 105 -13.91 -4.22 12.23
CA HIS A 105 -14.69 -4.57 13.43
C HIS A 105 -14.21 -5.84 14.12
N THR A 106 -13.72 -6.81 13.34
CA THR A 106 -13.29 -8.12 13.85
C THR A 106 -11.93 -8.05 14.55
N LYS A 107 -10.97 -7.33 13.97
CA LYS A 107 -9.59 -7.19 14.46
C LYS A 107 -9.24 -5.72 14.67
N ALA A 108 -9.97 -5.10 15.58
CA ALA A 108 -10.01 -3.66 15.73
C ALA A 108 -8.63 -2.99 15.89
N LYS A 109 -7.84 -3.45 16.87
CA LYS A 109 -6.49 -2.95 17.12
C LYS A 109 -5.55 -3.20 15.95
N THR A 110 -5.72 -4.32 15.24
CA THR A 110 -4.89 -4.67 14.08
C THR A 110 -5.17 -3.72 12.91
N ALA A 111 -6.44 -3.44 12.64
CA ALA A 111 -6.85 -2.52 11.59
C ALA A 111 -6.37 -1.08 11.86
N GLU A 112 -6.50 -0.61 13.10
CA GLU A 112 -5.99 0.71 13.51
C GLU A 112 -4.47 0.80 13.38
N LYS A 113 -3.76 -0.23 13.86
CA LYS A 113 -2.31 -0.34 13.71
C LYS A 113 -1.84 -0.41 12.25
N ALA A 114 -2.64 -1.00 11.36
CA ALA A 114 -2.35 -1.04 9.93
C ALA A 114 -2.52 0.35 9.30
N LEU A 115 -3.61 1.06 9.64
CA LEU A 115 -3.90 2.41 9.17
C LEU A 115 -2.85 3.42 9.63
N ILE A 116 -2.44 3.39 10.90
CA ILE A 116 -1.39 4.27 11.43
C ILE A 116 -0.07 4.09 10.67
N ARG A 117 0.30 2.84 10.35
CA ARG A 117 1.51 2.55 9.60
C ARG A 117 1.41 2.96 8.14
N LEU A 118 0.26 2.75 7.50
CA LEU A 118 0.00 3.25 6.16
C LEU A 118 0.17 4.78 6.11
N ASN A 119 -0.38 5.50 7.09
CA ASN A 119 -0.24 6.95 7.18
C ASN A 119 1.23 7.38 7.28
N LEU A 120 2.06 6.62 8.00
CA LEU A 120 3.49 6.90 8.05
C LEU A 120 4.17 6.74 6.69
N CYS A 121 3.81 5.69 5.93
CA CYS A 121 4.29 5.49 4.56
C CYS A 121 3.88 6.63 3.63
N LEU A 122 2.62 7.10 3.72
CA LEU A 122 2.13 8.21 2.90
C LEU A 122 2.80 9.53 3.26
N LYS A 123 3.07 9.79 4.55
CA LYS A 123 3.83 10.96 5.00
C LYS A 123 5.27 10.94 4.49
N HIS A 124 5.91 9.77 4.49
CA HIS A 124 7.24 9.61 3.92
C HIS A 124 7.24 9.84 2.41
N ALA A 125 6.25 9.32 1.69
CA ALA A 125 6.06 9.59 0.27
C ALA A 125 5.90 11.09 -0.01
N ALA A 126 5.08 11.79 0.79
CA ALA A 126 4.91 13.23 0.69
C ALA A 126 6.22 13.99 1.00
N ALA A 127 7.01 13.53 1.96
CA ALA A 127 8.33 14.10 2.27
C ALA A 127 9.35 13.89 1.14
N LEU A 128 9.22 12.82 0.36
CA LEU A 128 9.98 12.59 -0.86
C LEU A 128 9.52 13.46 -2.05
N GLY A 129 8.49 14.29 -1.87
CA GLY A 129 7.95 15.19 -2.90
C GLY A 129 6.94 14.52 -3.84
N LEU A 130 6.41 13.36 -3.47
CA LEU A 130 5.36 12.69 -4.24
C LEU A 130 4.00 13.32 -3.96
N ASP A 131 3.17 13.42 -5.00
CA ASP A 131 1.79 13.90 -4.87
C ASP A 131 0.93 12.81 -4.22
N VAL A 132 0.60 13.00 -2.94
CA VAL A 132 -0.09 12.01 -2.11
C VAL A 132 -1.15 12.70 -1.28
N ASP A 133 -2.38 12.17 -1.35
CA ASP A 133 -3.46 12.63 -0.48
C ASP A 133 -3.30 12.07 0.94
N LEU A 134 -2.78 12.90 1.85
CA LEU A 134 -2.66 12.55 3.28
C LEU A 134 -4.03 12.38 3.96
N GLN A 135 -5.09 13.00 3.43
CA GLN A 135 -6.46 12.85 3.94
C GLN A 135 -7.06 11.49 3.59
N ALA A 136 -6.47 10.72 2.68
CA ALA A 136 -6.91 9.37 2.34
C ALA A 136 -6.92 8.42 3.55
N THR A 137 -6.17 8.72 4.61
CA THR A 137 -6.15 7.91 5.84
C THR A 137 -7.24 8.27 6.86
N VAL A 138 -8.05 9.30 6.59
CA VAL A 138 -9.09 9.74 7.51
C VAL A 138 -10.14 8.64 7.67
N LYS A 139 -10.46 8.33 8.93
CA LYS A 139 -11.39 7.26 9.35
C LYS A 139 -12.86 7.50 8.94
N ALA A 140 -13.18 8.62 8.29
CA ALA A 140 -14.54 9.05 7.99
C ALA A 140 -15.35 7.98 7.23
N LEU A 141 -14.74 7.31 6.24
CA LEU A 141 -15.43 6.27 5.46
C LEU A 141 -15.56 4.91 6.18
N LEU A 142 -14.80 4.68 7.25
CA LEU A 142 -14.80 3.43 8.03
C LEU A 142 -15.77 3.50 9.23
N GLY A 143 -16.12 4.71 9.67
CA GLY A 143 -16.99 4.93 10.82
C GLY A 143 -16.35 4.56 12.16
N LYS A 144 -17.11 4.78 13.25
CA LYS A 144 -16.64 4.49 14.62
C LYS A 144 -16.52 2.99 14.84
N GLN A 145 -15.40 2.58 15.42
CA GLN A 145 -15.15 1.19 15.76
C GLN A 145 -16.02 0.75 16.95
N ARG A 146 -16.64 -0.44 16.84
CA ARG A 146 -17.56 -1.00 17.84
C ARG A 146 -16.87 -1.91 18.87
N HIS A 147 -15.58 -2.15 18.73
CA HIS A 147 -14.84 -3.05 19.62
C HIS A 147 -14.72 -2.45 21.01
N LYS A 148 -15.18 -3.19 22.02
CA LYS A 148 -14.97 -2.86 23.43
C LYS A 148 -13.71 -3.55 23.93
N THR A 149 -12.80 -2.78 24.52
CA THR A 149 -11.60 -3.35 25.16
C THR A 149 -12.03 -4.20 26.34
N GLN A 150 -11.76 -5.50 26.26
CA GLN A 150 -11.91 -6.42 27.38
C GLN A 150 -10.55 -6.58 28.06
N ASN A 151 -10.50 -6.40 29.38
CA ASN A 151 -9.30 -6.70 30.15
C ASN A 151 -9.18 -8.22 30.29
N ARG A 152 -7.96 -8.75 30.20
CA ARG A 152 -7.72 -10.16 30.48
C ARG A 152 -7.62 -10.33 31.99
N PRO A 153 -8.42 -11.23 32.61
CA PRO A 153 -8.35 -11.42 34.06
C PRO A 153 -6.97 -11.93 34.45
N ALA A 154 -6.46 -11.42 35.57
CA ALA A 154 -5.23 -11.96 36.15
C ALA A 154 -5.50 -13.38 36.67
N MET A 155 -4.51 -14.26 36.53
CA MET A 155 -4.55 -15.57 37.16
C MET A 155 -4.42 -15.39 38.68
N ASP A 156 -5.23 -16.12 39.44
CA ASP A 156 -5.06 -16.18 40.90
C ASP A 156 -3.69 -16.76 41.24
N TRP A 157 -2.98 -16.15 42.20
CA TRP A 157 -1.63 -16.53 42.62
C TRP A 157 -1.54 -18.01 43.04
N ARG A 158 -2.64 -18.58 43.53
CA ARG A 158 -2.72 -20.00 43.93
C ARG A 158 -2.64 -20.96 42.75
N ASN A 159 -3.08 -20.54 41.57
CA ASN A 159 -3.08 -21.38 40.36
C ASN A 159 -1.75 -21.30 39.60
N VAL A 160 -0.89 -20.34 39.96
CA VAL A 160 0.40 -20.12 39.30
C VAL A 160 1.33 -21.33 39.40
N PRO A 161 1.54 -21.98 40.57
CA PRO A 161 2.42 -23.14 40.67
C PRO A 161 1.98 -24.32 39.78
N ALA A 162 0.67 -24.60 39.75
CA ALA A 162 0.11 -25.67 38.92
C ALA A 162 0.29 -25.37 37.42
N PHE A 163 0.12 -24.12 37.00
CA PHE A 163 0.36 -23.71 35.62
C PHE A 163 1.84 -23.85 35.22
N TYR A 164 2.79 -23.47 36.09
CA TYR A 164 4.22 -23.62 35.81
C TYR A 164 4.68 -25.07 35.64
N GLN A 165 4.00 -26.03 36.27
CA GLN A 165 4.29 -27.45 36.08
C GLN A 165 3.85 -27.98 34.70
N THR A 166 3.03 -27.23 33.96
CA THR A 166 2.53 -27.62 32.62
C THR A 166 3.31 -27.03 31.45
N LEU A 167 4.24 -26.10 31.72
CA LEU A 167 5.14 -25.48 30.73
C LEU A 167 6.39 -26.31 30.51
#